data_AF-A0A5E7VZN7-F1
#
_entry.id   AF-A0A5E7VZN7-F1
#
_cell.length_a   1.000
_cell.length_b   1.000
_cell.length_c   1.000
_cell.angle_alpha   90.00
_cell.angle_beta   90.00
_cell.angle_gamma   90.00
#
_symmetry.space_group_name_H-M   'P 1'
#
loop_
_entity.id
_entity.type
_entity.pdbx_description
1 polymer ?
#
loop_
_entity_poly.entity_id
_entity_poly.type
_entity_poly.pdbx_seq_one_letter_code
_entity_poly.pdbx_strand_id
1 'polypeptide(L)'
;MEKTAPQSYTRHRVEDHVPFLYDHLLLLIVAYARASSTPSDVVALAAFLSLATTLQVKGLSRDALMQCIDGAHLPDVHETPEGLH
;
A
#
# COMPACT_ATOMS: atom_id res chain seq x y z
N MET A 1 -9.00 31.18 8.98
CA MET A 1 -9.30 29.73 8.88
C MET A 1 -9.07 29.34 7.43
N GLU A 2 -7.85 28.90 7.11
CA GLU A 2 -7.47 28.51 5.76
C GLU A 2 -7.95 27.07 5.53
N LYS A 3 -8.89 26.92 4.60
CA LYS A 3 -9.47 25.63 4.22
C LYS A 3 -8.50 25.00 3.21
N THR A 4 -7.57 24.17 3.68
CA THR A 4 -6.70 23.39 2.82
C THR A 4 -7.57 22.50 1.94
N ALA A 5 -7.63 22.84 0.64
CA ALA A 5 -8.27 22.02 -0.36
C ALA A 5 -7.62 20.62 -0.37
N PRO A 6 -8.39 19.53 -0.51
CA PRO A 6 -7.80 18.20 -0.62
C PRO A 6 -6.89 18.18 -1.85
N GLN A 7 -5.60 17.90 -1.63
CA GLN A 7 -4.68 17.64 -2.73
C GLN A 7 -5.33 16.59 -3.63
N SER A 8 -5.48 16.90 -4.91
CA SER A 8 -6.18 16.05 -5.86
C SER A 8 -5.31 14.82 -6.15
N TYR A 9 -5.42 13.80 -5.30
CA TYR A 9 -4.78 12.50 -5.46
C TYR A 9 -5.25 11.76 -6.73
N THR A 10 -6.25 12.29 -7.44
CA THR A 10 -6.87 11.74 -8.64
C THR A 10 -6.01 11.87 -9.90
N ARG A 11 -4.94 12.67 -9.89
CA ARG A 11 -4.04 12.80 -11.05
C ARG A 11 -3.07 11.62 -11.20
N HIS A 12 -2.77 10.93 -10.11
CA HIS A 12 -1.81 9.83 -10.07
C HIS A 12 -2.54 8.54 -9.74
N ARG A 13 -2.63 7.64 -10.73
CA ARG A 13 -3.29 6.36 -10.56
C ARG A 13 -2.34 5.40 -9.84
N VAL A 14 -2.85 4.51 -9.00
CA VAL A 14 -2.03 3.49 -8.32
C VAL A 14 -1.34 2.59 -9.35
N GLU A 15 -2.02 2.36 -10.47
CA GLU A 15 -1.55 1.60 -11.63
C GLU A 15 -0.25 2.17 -12.21
N ASP A 16 -0.07 3.50 -12.20
CA ASP A 16 1.15 4.15 -12.67
C ASP A 16 2.36 3.87 -11.76
N HIS A 17 2.10 3.40 -10.54
CA HIS A 17 3.10 3.11 -9.52
C HIS A 17 3.33 1.60 -9.30
N VAL A 18 2.66 0.72 -10.05
CA VAL A 18 2.81 -0.74 -9.97
C VAL A 18 4.28 -1.18 -10.09
N PRO A 19 5.10 -0.70 -11.05
CA PRO A 19 6.52 -1.08 -11.11
C PRO A 19 7.29 -0.72 -9.84
N PHE A 20 7.03 0.45 -9.26
CA PHE A 20 7.64 0.82 -7.97
C PHE A 20 7.23 -0.13 -6.84
N LEU A 21 5.93 -0.47 -6.76
CA LEU A 21 5.42 -1.35 -5.71
C LEU A 21 6.06 -2.75 -5.80
N TYR A 22 6.08 -3.36 -6.99
CA TYR A 22 6.56 -4.73 -7.18
C TYR A 22 8.08 -4.83 -7.27
N ASP A 23 8.73 -3.98 -8.07
CA ASP A 23 10.15 -4.12 -8.40
C ASP A 23 11.06 -3.47 -7.36
N HIS A 24 10.53 -2.56 -6.52
CA HIS A 24 11.33 -1.85 -5.53
C HIS A 24 10.83 -2.05 -4.10
N LEU A 25 9.57 -1.69 -3.81
CA LEU A 25 9.07 -1.69 -2.43
C LEU A 25 9.00 -3.11 -1.85
N LEU A 26 8.43 -4.07 -2.59
CA LEU A 26 8.37 -5.47 -2.14
C LEU A 26 9.76 -6.06 -1.93
N LEU A 27 10.69 -5.83 -2.86
CA LEU A 27 12.07 -6.32 -2.71
C LEU A 27 12.76 -5.71 -1.49
N LEU A 28 12.53 -4.43 -1.20
CA LEU A 28 13.09 -3.77 0.00
C LEU A 28 12.53 -4.40 1.29
N ILE A 29 11.23 -4.66 1.34
CA ILE A 29 10.57 -5.33 2.49
C ILE A 29 11.16 -6.73 2.70
N VAL A 30 11.26 -7.53 1.63
CA VAL A 30 11.80 -8.90 1.70
C VAL A 30 13.27 -8.91 2.10
N ALA A 31 14.08 -8.01 1.54
CA ALA A 31 15.49 -7.90 1.88
C ALA A 31 15.70 -7.54 3.35
N TYR A 32 14.94 -6.56 3.86
CA TYR A 32 14.98 -6.19 5.28
C TYR A 32 14.53 -7.34 6.17
N ALA A 33 13.37 -7.94 5.88
CA ALA A 33 12.82 -9.07 6.62
C ALA A 33 13.83 -10.22 6.77
N ARG A 34 14.53 -10.54 5.67
CA ARG A 34 15.60 -11.55 5.67
C ARG A 34 16.77 -11.15 6.57
N ALA A 35 17.25 -9.91 6.45
CA ALA A 35 18.39 -9.41 7.23
C ALA A 35 18.08 -9.33 8.73
N SER A 36 16.84 -8.99 9.10
CA SER A 36 16.40 -8.85 10.49
C SER A 36 15.79 -10.12 11.08
N SER A 37 15.73 -11.22 10.32
CA SER A 37 15.02 -12.45 10.71
C SER A 37 13.58 -12.20 11.17
N THR A 38 12.93 -11.18 10.60
CA THR A 38 11.54 -10.81 10.89
C THR A 38 10.65 -11.34 9.78
N PRO A 39 9.45 -11.88 10.08
CA PRO A 39 8.48 -12.25 9.05
C PRO A 39 8.16 -11.07 8.12
N SER A 40 8.09 -11.32 6.81
CA SER A 40 7.93 -10.26 5.80
C SER A 40 6.58 -9.55 5.88
N ASP A 41 5.54 -10.27 6.30
CA ASP A 41 4.21 -9.73 6.60
C ASP A 41 4.23 -8.74 7.78
N VAL A 42 5.01 -9.03 8.83
CA VAL A 42 5.21 -8.11 9.96
C VAL A 42 5.92 -6.83 9.51
N VAL A 43 6.95 -6.95 8.68
CA VAL A 43 7.66 -5.79 8.12
C VAL A 43 6.75 -4.97 7.20
N ALA A 44 5.97 -5.64 6.35
CA ALA A 44 5.01 -4.99 5.46
C ALA A 44 3.94 -4.23 6.26
N LEU A 45 3.40 -4.83 7.32
CA LEU A 45 2.44 -4.19 8.21
C LEU A 45 3.04 -2.95 8.90
N ALA A 46 4.27 -3.06 9.42
CA ALA A 46 4.95 -1.93 10.05
C ALA A 46 5.20 -0.77 9.06
N ALA A 47 5.59 -1.09 7.83
CA ALA A 47 5.75 -0.12 6.75
C ALA A 47 4.40 0.55 6.40
N PHE A 48 3.34 -0.25 6.24
CA PHE A 48 1.99 0.22 5.98
C PHE A 48 1.49 1.20 7.06
N LEU A 49 1.62 0.83 8.34
CA LEU A 49 1.23 1.69 9.46
C LEU A 49 2.02 3.01 9.46
N SER A 50 3.32 2.96 9.21
CA SER A 50 4.17 4.16 9.14
C SER A 50 3.75 5.10 7.99
N LEU A 51 3.42 4.53 6.82
CA LEU A 51 2.91 5.29 5.68
C LEU A 51 1.53 5.91 5.98
N ALA A 52 0.62 5.13 6.59
CA ALA A 52 -0.69 5.62 7.01
C ALA A 52 -0.58 6.77 8.02
N THR A 53 0.32 6.68 9.00
CA THR A 53 0.61 7.77 9.94
C THR A 53 1.13 9.01 9.21
N THR A 54 2.03 8.84 8.24
CA THR A 54 2.54 9.95 7.43
C THR A 54 1.42 10.66 6.66
N LEU A 55 0.47 9.91 6.10
CA LEU A 55 -0.70 10.45 5.41
C LEU A 55 -1.66 11.17 6.38
N GLN A 56 -1.89 10.62 7.57
CA GLN A 56 -2.70 11.28 8.61
C GLN A 56 -2.10 12.60 9.07
N VAL A 57 -0.78 12.66 9.27
CA VAL A 57 -0.06 13.90 9.62
C VAL A 57 -0.22 14.97 8.52
N LYS A 58 -0.38 14.54 7.26
CA LYS A 58 -0.66 15.44 6.12
C LYS A 58 -2.14 15.82 5.98
N GLY A 59 -2.98 15.44 6.94
CA GLY A 59 -4.39 15.81 6.99
C GLY A 59 -5.35 14.81 6.37
N LEU A 60 -4.89 13.61 6.00
CA LEU A 60 -5.79 12.56 5.53
C LEU A 60 -6.54 11.96 6.73
N SER A 61 -7.87 12.00 6.70
CA SER A 61 -8.67 11.43 7.79
C SER A 61 -8.60 9.90 7.80
N ARG A 62 -8.92 9.30 8.95
CA ARG A 62 -9.07 7.85 9.07
C ARG A 62 -10.11 7.31 8.08
N ASP A 63 -11.24 7.99 7.92
CA ASP A 63 -12.30 7.54 7.03
C ASP A 63 -11.86 7.58 5.56
N ALA A 64 -11.11 8.62 5.15
CA ALA A 64 -10.54 8.68 3.81
C ALA A 64 -9.50 7.57 3.58
N LEU A 65 -8.67 7.26 4.58
CA LEU A 65 -7.75 6.12 4.52
C LEU A 65 -8.47 4.78 4.38
N MET A 66 -9.55 4.57 5.14
CA MET A 66 -10.36 3.36 5.02
C MET A 66 -10.96 3.24 3.62
N GLN A 67 -11.50 4.34 3.07
CA GLN A 67 -12.01 4.35 1.68
C GLN A 67 -10.91 4.03 0.65
N CYS A 68 -9.69 4.50 0.84
CA CYS A 68 -8.56 4.14 -0.01
C CYS A 68 -8.23 2.64 0.06
N ILE A 69 -8.27 2.05 1.26
CA ILE A 69 -8.01 0.62 1.47
C ILE A 69 -9.10 -0.22 0.81
N ASP A 70 -10.37 0.15 1.02
CA ASP A 70 -11.51 -0.55 0.44
C ASP A 70 -11.50 -0.46 -1.10
N GLY A 71 -11.06 0.68 -1.65
CA GLY A 71 -10.91 0.90 -3.09
C GLY A 71 -9.65 0.28 -3.71
N ALA A 72 -8.65 -0.09 -2.91
CA ALA A 72 -7.40 -0.70 -3.39
C ALA A 72 -7.55 -2.19 -3.76
N HIS A 73 -8.78 -2.71 -3.81
CA HIS A 73 -9.08 -4.07 -4.20
C HIS A 73 -8.33 -4.42 -5.49
N LEU A 74 -7.36 -5.34 -5.39
CA LEU A 74 -6.65 -5.85 -6.55
C LEU A 74 -7.70 -6.47 -7.50
N PRO A 75 -7.76 -6.08 -8.77
CA PRO A 75 -8.47 -6.85 -9.77
C PRO A 75 -7.74 -8.19 -9.87
N ASP A 76 -8.46 -9.26 -9.53
CA ASP A 76 -8.07 -10.66 -9.69
C ASP A 76 -6.70 -11.02 -9.09
N VAL A 77 -6.70 -11.41 -7.81
CA VAL A 77 -5.90 -12.59 -7.45
C VAL A 77 -6.35 -13.67 -8.42
N HIS A 78 -5.51 -14.03 -9.38
CA HIS A 78 -5.78 -15.12 -10.29
C HIS A 78 -6.00 -16.35 -9.41
N GLU A 79 -7.27 -16.68 -9.14
CA GLU A 79 -7.65 -17.99 -8.64
C GLU A 79 -7.13 -18.94 -9.69
N THR A 80 -5.96 -19.51 -9.46
CA THR A 80 -5.47 -20.65 -10.23
C THR A 80 -6.63 -21.63 -10.28
N PRO A 81 -7.21 -21.93 -11.45
CA PRO A 81 -8.19 -22.98 -11.52
C PRO A 81 -7.46 -24.23 -11.06
N GLU A 82 -8.07 -24.99 -10.17
CA GLU A 82 -7.59 -26.28 -9.71
C GLU A 82 -7.25 -27.14 -10.95
N GLY A 83 -5.96 -27.14 -11.30
CA GLY A 83 -5.43 -27.81 -12.47
C GLY A 83 -5.29 -29.28 -12.16
N LEU A 84 -6.35 -30.03 -12.45
CA LEU A 84 -6.41 -31.44 -12.79
C LEU A 84 -5.06 -32.16 -12.83
N HIS A 85 -4.77 -33.00 -11.83
CA HIS A 85 -3.96 -34.22 -11.97
C HIS A 85 -4.34 -35.25 -10.90
#